data_AF-A0AAW9IKF4-F1
#
_entry.id   AF-A0AAW9IKF4-F1
#
_cell.length_a   1.000
_cell.length_b   1.000
_cell.length_c   1.000
_cell.angle_alpha   90.00
_cell.angle_beta   90.00
_cell.angle_gamma   90.00
#
_symmetry.space_group_name_H-M   'P 1'
#
loop_
_entity.id
_entity.type
_entity.pdbx_description
1 polymer ?
#
loop_
_entity_poly.entity_id
_entity_poly.type
_entity_poly.pdbx_seq_one_letter_code
_entity_poly.pdbx_strand_id
1 'polypeptide(L)'
;MGYKLKVEEFNNGLKELSKKYKIYAPKVFEGKGTFSDTDIVRYGEISKIEEIDFDKKSQFSYKEVLLPITQTVFFFTEDEVKEPKVDEKSILIFLRS
;
A
#
# COMPACT_ATOMS: atom_id res chain seq x y z
N MET A 1 10.16 -1.21 -26.94
CA MET A 1 10.61 0.16 -26.66
C MET A 1 10.70 0.30 -25.15
N GLY A 2 11.89 0.49 -24.59
CA GLY A 2 12.09 0.57 -23.14
C GLY A 2 12.57 1.96 -22.76
N TYR A 3 12.00 2.52 -21.70
CA TYR A 3 12.49 3.75 -21.09
C TYR A 3 13.43 3.37 -19.94
N LYS A 4 14.65 3.91 -19.95
CA LYS A 4 15.60 3.74 -18.86
C LYS A 4 15.58 5.00 -18.01
N LEU A 5 14.85 4.95 -16.89
CA LEU A 5 14.83 6.04 -15.92
C LEU A 5 15.88 5.81 -14.83
N LYS A 6 16.39 6.92 -14.30
CA LYS A 6 17.13 6.88 -13.03
C LYS A 6 16.15 6.71 -11.87
N VAL A 7 16.63 6.10 -10.78
CA VAL A 7 15.85 5.91 -9.55
C VAL A 7 15.31 7.24 -9.01
N GLU A 8 16.11 8.30 -9.08
CA GLU A 8 15.73 9.65 -8.64
C GLU A 8 14.54 10.21 -9.44
N GLU A 9 14.57 10.07 -10.76
CA GLU A 9 13.50 10.53 -11.65
C GLU A 9 12.20 9.76 -11.42
N PHE A 10 12.31 8.46 -11.15
CA PHE A 10 11.15 7.64 -10.83
C PHE A 10 10.55 8.03 -9.47
N ASN A 11 11.39 8.28 -8.46
CA ASN A 11 10.94 8.76 -7.15
C ASN A 11 10.28 10.15 -7.25
N ASN A 12 10.77 11.02 -8.11
CA ASN A 12 10.12 12.32 -8.39
C ASN A 12 8.73 12.10 -9.01
N GLY A 13 8.61 11.17 -9.97
CA GLY A 13 7.32 10.78 -10.54
C GLY A 13 6.36 10.20 -9.50
N LEU A 14 6.83 9.28 -8.64
CA LEU A 14 6.04 8.74 -7.53
C LEU A 14 5.54 9.82 -6.59
N LYS A 15 6.37 10.83 -6.30
CA LYS A 15 5.99 11.97 -5.43
C LYS A 15 4.92 12.86 -6.06
N GLU A 16 4.92 13.00 -7.37
CA GLU A 16 3.84 13.72 -8.06
C GLU A 16 2.55 12.90 -8.06
N LEU A 17 2.66 11.60 -8.32
CA LEU A 17 1.54 10.67 -8.29
C LEU A 17 0.91 10.56 -6.89
N SER A 18 1.71 10.60 -5.81
CA SER A 18 1.22 10.46 -4.43
C SER A 18 0.30 11.61 -3.97
N LYS A 19 0.37 12.75 -4.67
CA LYS A 19 -0.57 13.88 -4.44
C LYS A 19 -2.00 13.49 -4.79
N LYS A 20 -2.17 12.71 -5.86
CA LYS A 20 -3.49 12.31 -6.41
C LYS A 20 -3.88 10.89 -6.04
N TYR A 21 -2.92 9.99 -5.92
CA TYR A 21 -3.13 8.56 -5.70
C TYR A 21 -2.50 8.07 -4.40
N LYS A 22 -3.10 7.06 -3.76
CA LYS A 22 -2.42 6.23 -2.77
C LYS A 22 -1.71 5.10 -3.49
N ILE A 23 -0.38 5.04 -3.35
CA ILE A 23 0.46 4.13 -4.10
C ILE A 23 0.83 2.94 -3.23
N TYR A 24 0.53 1.74 -3.69
CA TYR A 24 0.86 0.50 -3.00
C TYR A 24 1.75 -0.41 -3.83
N ALA A 25 2.64 -1.11 -3.15
CA ALA A 25 3.55 -2.08 -3.74
C ALA A 25 3.88 -3.19 -2.72
N PRO A 26 4.37 -4.36 -3.16
CA PRO A 26 4.89 -5.36 -2.24
C PRO A 26 6.07 -4.76 -1.46
N LYS A 27 5.98 -4.76 -0.13
CA LYS A 27 6.99 -4.24 0.79
C LYS A 27 7.31 -5.29 1.85
N VAL A 28 8.56 -5.35 2.26
CA VAL A 28 9.01 -6.18 3.38
C VAL A 28 8.61 -5.50 4.69
N PHE A 29 7.91 -6.22 5.54
CA PHE A 29 7.63 -5.82 6.91
C PHE A 29 8.45 -6.71 7.85
N GLU A 30 9.56 -6.16 8.31
CA GLU A 30 10.52 -6.83 9.18
C GLU A 30 9.86 -7.21 10.52
N GLY A 31 10.09 -8.44 10.98
CA GLY A 31 9.59 -8.94 12.27
C GLY A 31 8.06 -9.07 12.39
N LYS A 32 7.32 -8.94 11.30
CA LYS A 32 5.85 -9.14 11.25
C LYS A 32 5.44 -10.48 10.63
N GLY A 33 6.38 -11.40 10.50
CA GLY A 33 6.12 -12.76 10.04
C GLY A 33 5.39 -13.61 11.09
N THR A 34 4.98 -14.80 10.65
CA THR A 34 4.22 -15.75 11.46
C THR A 34 5.05 -16.37 12.59
N PHE A 35 6.37 -16.40 12.44
CA PHE A 35 7.32 -16.92 13.43
C PHE A 35 8.24 -15.81 13.91
N SER A 36 8.88 -16.02 15.07
CA SER A 36 9.93 -15.12 15.56
C SER A 36 10.99 -14.87 14.48
N ASP A 37 11.42 -13.62 14.36
CA ASP A 37 12.48 -13.21 13.44
C ASP A 37 12.22 -13.53 11.96
N THR A 38 10.95 -13.68 11.57
CA THR A 38 10.57 -13.87 10.17
C THR A 38 9.96 -12.59 9.60
N ASP A 39 10.34 -12.26 8.38
CA ASP A 39 9.78 -11.11 7.65
C ASP A 39 8.55 -11.53 6.85
N ILE A 40 7.63 -10.59 6.65
CA ILE A 40 6.46 -10.79 5.79
C ILE A 40 6.48 -9.81 4.63
N VAL A 41 6.24 -10.32 3.42
CA VAL A 41 6.06 -9.47 2.24
C VAL A 41 4.57 -9.30 2.01
N ARG A 42 4.10 -8.05 2.07
CA ARG A 42 2.69 -7.69 1.83
C ARG A 42 2.59 -6.36 1.12
N TYR A 43 1.44 -6.10 0.50
CA TYR A 43 1.20 -4.81 -0.14
C TYR A 43 1.09 -3.71 0.92
N GLY A 44 1.93 -2.69 0.80
CA GLY A 44 1.99 -1.54 1.70
C GLY A 44 2.11 -0.23 0.93
N GLU A 45 1.75 0.88 1.57
CA GLU A 45 1.92 2.20 0.97
C GLU A 45 3.42 2.51 0.83
N ILE A 46 3.80 3.03 -0.34
CA ILE A 46 5.19 3.34 -0.66
C ILE A 46 5.34 4.79 -1.14
N SER A 47 6.45 5.41 -0.76
CA SER A 47 6.83 6.74 -1.24
C SER A 47 8.04 6.70 -2.17
N LYS A 48 8.88 5.66 -2.04
CA LYS A 48 10.09 5.45 -2.85
C LYS A 48 10.11 4.07 -3.46
N ILE A 49 10.80 3.94 -4.59
CA ILE A 49 10.98 2.65 -5.26
C ILE A 49 11.85 1.67 -4.45
N GLU A 50 12.73 2.17 -3.60
CA GLU A 50 13.60 1.36 -2.73
C GLU A 50 12.79 0.57 -1.68
N GLU A 51 11.56 0.99 -1.40
CA GLU A 51 10.66 0.30 -0.47
C GLU A 51 9.95 -0.90 -1.12
N ILE A 52 10.05 -1.03 -2.44
CA ILE A 52 9.40 -2.10 -3.19
C ILE A 52 10.28 -3.34 -3.19
N ASP A 53 9.71 -4.47 -2.77
CA ASP A 53 10.35 -5.76 -2.90
C ASP A 53 10.11 -6.35 -4.30
N PHE A 54 11.18 -6.41 -5.08
CA PHE A 54 11.18 -6.97 -6.43
C PHE A 54 11.54 -8.46 -6.48
N ASP A 55 11.95 -9.08 -5.36
CA ASP A 55 12.58 -10.41 -5.32
C ASP A 55 11.69 -11.51 -4.71
N LYS A 56 10.92 -11.19 -3.67
CA LYS A 56 9.89 -12.06 -3.05
C LYS A 56 8.42 -11.71 -3.39
N LYS A 57 7.62 -12.72 -3.72
CA LYS A 57 6.17 -12.52 -3.93
C LYS A 57 5.48 -12.19 -2.61
N SER A 58 4.44 -11.34 -2.68
CA SER A 58 3.58 -11.06 -1.53
C SER A 58 2.91 -12.34 -1.06
N GLN A 59 2.93 -12.57 0.26
CA GLN A 59 2.25 -13.72 0.88
C GLN A 59 0.72 -13.54 0.88
N PHE A 60 0.25 -12.30 0.71
CA PHE A 60 -1.16 -11.97 0.62
C PHE A 60 -1.55 -11.32 -0.69
N SER A 61 -2.84 -11.34 -0.99
CA SER A 61 -3.41 -10.73 -2.20
C SER A 61 -3.44 -9.20 -2.09
N TYR A 62 -3.19 -8.52 -3.20
CA TYR A 62 -3.34 -7.06 -3.31
C TYR A 62 -4.75 -6.57 -2.93
N LYS A 63 -5.75 -7.46 -3.00
CA LYS A 63 -7.14 -7.16 -2.65
C LYS A 63 -7.31 -6.75 -1.19
N GLU A 64 -6.44 -7.19 -0.27
CA GLU A 64 -6.53 -6.80 1.14
C GLU A 64 -6.36 -5.30 1.38
N VAL A 65 -5.64 -4.62 0.47
CA VAL A 65 -5.46 -3.17 0.54
C VAL A 65 -6.67 -2.44 -0.02
N LEU A 66 -7.32 -3.01 -1.03
CA LEU A 66 -8.52 -2.44 -1.65
C LEU A 66 -9.77 -2.68 -0.80
N LEU A 67 -9.85 -3.86 -0.18
CA LEU A 67 -10.98 -4.37 0.56
C LEU A 67 -10.48 -4.70 1.97
N PRO A 68 -10.48 -3.73 2.89
CA PRO A 68 -10.04 -3.99 4.24
C PRO A 68 -10.90 -5.10 4.87
N ILE A 69 -10.24 -6.05 5.54
CA ILE A 69 -10.91 -7.22 6.15
C ILE A 69 -11.92 -6.77 7.21
N THR A 70 -11.62 -5.67 7.90
CA THR A 70 -12.50 -5.01 8.86
C THR A 70 -12.74 -3.57 8.43
N GLN A 71 -14.01 -3.18 8.30
CA GLN A 71 -14.41 -1.82 7.95
C GLN A 71 -15.42 -1.31 8.98
N THR A 72 -15.14 -0.15 9.57
CA THR A 72 -16.11 0.56 10.42
C THR A 72 -17.24 1.06 9.53
N VAL A 73 -18.49 0.73 9.85
CA VAL A 73 -19.68 1.20 9.11
C VAL A 73 -20.34 2.38 9.81
N PHE A 74 -20.32 2.40 11.15
CA PHE A 74 -20.87 3.49 11.95
C PHE A 74 -19.98 3.79 13.15
N PHE A 75 -19.84 5.07 13.47
CA PHE A 75 -19.39 5.54 14.77
C PHE A 75 -20.63 5.86 15.61
N PHE A 76 -20.68 5.28 16.81
CA PHE A 76 -21.70 5.58 17.81
C PHE A 76 -21.10 6.50 18.87
N THR A 77 -21.64 7.70 19.01
CA THR A 77 -21.39 8.58 20.16
C THR A 77 -22.65 8.63 21.03
N GLU A 78 -22.58 9.27 22.19
CA GLU A 78 -23.72 9.31 23.15
C GLU A 78 -24.98 9.95 22.54
N ASP A 79 -24.82 10.93 21.64
CA ASP A 79 -25.93 11.71 21.08
C ASP A 79 -26.16 11.44 19.57
N GLU A 80 -25.18 10.89 18.84
CA GLU A 80 -25.23 10.82 17.37
C GLU A 80 -24.67 9.51 16.80
N VAL A 81 -25.21 9.11 15.64
CA VAL A 81 -24.65 8.06 14.78
C VAL A 81 -24.05 8.72 13.55
N LYS A 82 -22.77 8.45 13.28
CA LYS A 82 -22.04 9.05 12.18
C LYS A 82 -21.39 8.03 11.27
N GLU A 83 -21.58 8.18 9.97
CA GLU A 83 -20.87 7.39 8.98
C GLU A 83 -19.39 7.80 8.89
N PRO A 84 -18.45 6.83 8.77
CA PRO A 84 -17.05 7.11 8.57
C PRO A 84 -16.82 7.91 7.29
N LYS A 85 -15.92 8.89 7.35
CA LYS A 85 -15.44 9.57 6.14
C LYS A 85 -14.60 8.58 5.34
N VAL A 86 -15.04 8.29 4.12
CA VAL A 86 -14.27 7.48 3.18
C VAL A 86 -13.22 8.39 2.52
N ASP A 87 -11.99 7.90 2.43
CA ASP A 87 -10.93 8.61 1.73
C ASP A 87 -11.14 8.48 0.21
N GLU A 88 -11.38 9.60 -0.46
CA GLU A 88 -11.70 9.63 -1.90
C GLU A 88 -10.46 9.51 -2.80
N LYS A 89 -9.24 9.37 -2.24
CA LYS A 89 -8.05 9.22 -3.09
C LYS A 89 -8.10 7.92 -3.85
N SER A 90 -7.93 8.03 -5.17
CA SER A 90 -7.80 6.87 -6.04
C SER A 90 -6.56 6.03 -5.65
N ILE A 91 -6.65 4.72 -5.83
CA ILE A 91 -5.59 3.79 -5.44
C ILE A 91 -4.82 3.34 -6.68
N LEU A 92 -3.48 3.34 -6.61
CA LEU A 92 -2.58 2.82 -7.64
C LEU A 92 -1.75 1.68 -7.03
N ILE A 93 -1.81 0.50 -7.64
CA ILE A 93 -1.13 -0.70 -7.12
C ILE A 93 -0.12 -1.21 -8.14
N PHE A 94 1.14 -1.34 -7.73
CA PHE A 94 2.18 -2.03 -8.49
C PHE A 94 2.12 -3.52 -8.21
N LEU A 95 1.49 -4.26 -9.12
CA LEU A 95 1.41 -5.71 -9.04
C LEU A 95 2.71 -6.37 -9.48
N ARG A 96 3.03 -7.46 -8.81
CA ARG A 96 4.10 -8.36 -9.20
C ARG A 96 3.54 -9.71 -9.62
N SER A 97 3.95 -10.20 -10.80
CA SER A 97 3.61 -11.52 -11.33
C SER A 97 4.51 -12.64 -10.80
#